data_AF-A0A7R8D3X9-F1
#
_entry.id   AF-A0A7R8D3X9-F1
#
_cell.length_a   1.000
_cell.length_b   1.000
_cell.length_c   1.000
_cell.angle_alpha   90.00
_cell.angle_beta   90.00
_cell.angle_gamma   90.00
#
_symmetry.space_group_name_H-M   'P 1'
#
loop_
_entity.id
_entity.type
_entity.pdbx_description
1 polymer ?
#
loop_
_entity_poly.entity_id
_entity_poly.type
_entity_poly.pdbx_seq_one_letter_code
_entity_poly.pdbx_strand_id
1 'polypeptide(L)'
;MEERQLLRSRHVKFLRRILETPNPSSSSSMDSSRMTIVFFCVAGLDLLGEKKLDEMNEWIWSCLSSKGFNGNPGRTQGPGHIAMTYSALNILLILQDSLKQLDKKTL
;
A
#
# COMPACT_ATOMS: atom_id res chain seq x y z
N MET A 1 32.63 6.99 14.28
CA MET A 1 31.81 6.24 13.31
C MET A 1 31.75 7.07 12.05
N GLU A 2 32.09 6.50 10.91
CA GLU A 2 32.00 7.19 9.61
C GLU A 2 30.51 7.38 9.26
N GLU A 3 30.11 8.62 8.96
CA GLU A 3 28.72 8.96 8.68
C GLU A 3 28.36 8.47 7.27
N ARG A 4 27.48 7.47 7.19
CA ARG A 4 27.05 6.93 5.89
C ARG A 4 26.06 7.89 5.24
N GLN A 5 26.39 8.37 4.04
CA GLN A 5 25.51 9.22 3.25
C GLN A 5 24.29 8.45 2.72
N LEU A 6 23.09 9.03 2.87
CA LEU A 6 21.87 8.48 2.29
C LEU A 6 21.88 8.61 0.75
N LEU A 7 21.89 7.48 0.04
CA LEU A 7 21.85 7.44 -1.43
C LEU A 7 20.42 7.62 -1.95
N ARG A 8 19.81 8.79 -1.69
CA ARG A 8 18.40 9.11 -1.96
C ARG A 8 17.91 8.60 -3.32
N SER A 9 18.59 8.95 -4.42
CA SER A 9 18.17 8.57 -5.78
C SER A 9 18.12 7.05 -6.01
N ARG A 10 18.98 6.27 -5.33
CA ARG A 10 18.96 4.80 -5.42
C ARG A 10 17.74 4.22 -4.69
N HIS A 11 17.42 4.75 -3.52
CA HIS A 11 16.23 4.35 -2.77
C HIS A 11 14.94 4.70 -3.52
N VAL A 12 14.82 5.93 -4.05
CA VAL A 12 13.66 6.33 -4.87
C VAL A 12 13.47 5.38 -6.05
N LYS A 13 14.54 5.09 -6.81
CA LYS A 13 14.48 4.17 -7.95
C LYS A 13 14.07 2.76 -7.54
N PHE A 14 14.56 2.27 -6.41
CA PHE A 14 14.21 0.96 -5.88
C PHE A 14 12.73 0.87 -5.50
N LEU A 15 12.22 1.84 -4.74
CA LEU A 15 10.82 1.84 -4.29
C LEU A 15 9.84 1.99 -5.48
N ARG A 16 10.14 2.89 -6.43
CA ARG A 16 9.31 3.04 -7.65
C ARG A 16 9.25 1.76 -8.47
N ARG A 17 10.38 1.06 -8.65
CA ARG A 17 10.43 -0.21 -9.39
C ARG A 17 9.52 -1.28 -8.77
N ILE A 18 9.43 -1.34 -7.44
CA ILE A 18 8.53 -2.30 -6.76
C ILE A 18 7.07 -1.98 -7.08
N LEU A 19 6.71 -0.70 -7.12
CA LEU A 19 5.35 -0.23 -7.40
C LEU A 19 4.96 -0.40 -8.88
N GLU A 20 5.91 -0.22 -9.79
CA GLU A 20 5.72 -0.41 -11.24
C GLU A 20 5.60 -1.87 -11.66
N THR A 21 5.92 -2.83 -10.77
CA THR A 21 5.88 -4.25 -11.11
C THR A 21 4.43 -4.68 -11.35
N PRO A 22 4.01 -4.95 -12.60
CA PRO A 22 2.66 -5.36 -12.92
C PRO A 22 2.36 -6.65 -12.17
N ASN A 23 1.17 -6.81 -11.60
CA ASN A 23 0.79 -8.04 -10.93
C ASN A 23 0.41 -9.10 -11.98
N PRO A 24 1.23 -10.13 -12.26
CA PRO A 24 0.84 -11.20 -13.15
C PRO A 24 0.26 -12.31 -12.27
N SER A 25 -1.04 -12.57 -12.42
CA SER A 25 -1.76 -13.71 -11.83
C SER A 25 -2.09 -13.68 -10.34
N SER A 26 -3.35 -13.98 -10.05
CA SER A 26 -4.02 -14.18 -8.76
C SER A 26 -3.51 -15.41 -7.95
N SER A 27 -2.30 -15.87 -8.22
CA SER A 27 -1.72 -17.11 -7.66
C SER A 27 -0.29 -16.91 -7.15
N SER A 28 0.11 -15.68 -6.82
CA SER A 28 1.43 -15.42 -6.25
C SER A 28 1.39 -15.47 -4.72
N SER A 29 2.36 -16.15 -4.11
CA SER A 29 2.47 -16.31 -2.64
C SER A 29 2.63 -15.00 -1.86
N MET A 30 2.88 -13.88 -2.56
CA MET A 30 2.98 -12.53 -1.98
C MET A 30 1.63 -11.78 -1.96
N ASP A 31 0.54 -12.38 -2.44
CA ASP A 31 -0.78 -11.75 -2.49
C ASP A 31 -1.33 -11.34 -1.11
N SER A 32 -0.96 -12.06 -0.04
CA SER A 32 -1.45 -11.78 1.33
C SER A 32 -0.74 -10.60 2.00
N SER A 33 0.45 -10.21 1.54
CA SER A 33 1.27 -9.14 2.14
C SER A 33 1.52 -7.95 1.21
N ARG A 34 1.00 -7.98 -0.01
CA ARG A 34 1.20 -6.97 -1.06
C ARG A 34 0.86 -5.55 -0.57
N MET A 35 -0.24 -5.36 0.15
CA MET A 35 -0.62 -4.05 0.71
C MET A 35 0.46 -3.48 1.64
N THR A 36 1.10 -4.31 2.46
CA THR A 36 2.20 -3.88 3.35
C THR A 36 3.45 -3.51 2.56
N ILE A 37 3.77 -4.23 1.49
CA ILE A 37 4.89 -3.87 0.60
C ILE A 37 4.62 -2.51 -0.05
N VAL A 38 3.40 -2.31 -0.55
CA VAL A 38 2.98 -1.02 -1.13
C VAL A 38 3.08 0.09 -0.09
N PHE A 39 2.63 -0.15 1.15
CA PHE A 39 2.75 0.81 2.25
C PHE A 39 4.21 1.21 2.49
N PHE A 40 5.13 0.27 2.61
CA PHE A 40 6.55 0.60 2.79
C PHE A 40 7.13 1.40 1.63
N CYS A 41 6.71 1.12 0.39
CA CYS A 41 7.17 1.87 -0.76
C CYS A 41 6.60 3.30 -0.76
N VAL A 42 5.30 3.47 -0.52
CA VAL A 42 4.64 4.78 -0.48
C VAL A 42 5.17 5.63 0.68
N ALA A 43 5.23 5.08 1.89
CA ALA A 43 5.77 5.78 3.06
C ALA A 43 7.25 6.13 2.87
N GLY A 44 8.04 5.23 2.29
CA GLY A 44 9.45 5.51 1.97
C GLY A 44 9.61 6.64 0.97
N LEU A 45 8.77 6.71 -0.07
CA LEU A 45 8.77 7.81 -1.04
C LEU A 45 8.36 9.13 -0.41
N ASP A 46 7.33 9.12 0.44
CA ASP A 46 6.86 10.31 1.19
C ASP A 46 7.96 10.86 2.11
N LEU A 47 8.64 9.99 2.87
CA LEU A 47 9.80 10.36 3.70
C LEU A 47 10.97 10.93 2.90
N LEU A 48 11.11 10.55 1.62
CA LEU A 48 12.15 11.06 0.72
C LEU A 48 11.71 12.34 -0.03
N GLY A 49 10.50 12.85 0.23
CA GLY A 49 9.94 14.05 -0.42
C GLY A 49 9.56 13.83 -1.88
N GLU A 50 9.26 12.59 -2.27
CA GLU A 50 8.84 12.25 -3.63
C GLU A 50 7.34 12.47 -3.85
N LYS A 51 6.95 12.80 -5.10
CA LYS A 51 5.54 13.02 -5.43
C LYS A 51 4.71 11.75 -5.21
N LYS A 52 3.50 11.97 -4.68
CA LYS A 52 2.44 10.98 -4.47
C LYS A 52 2.06 10.26 -5.75
N LEU A 53 1.58 9.02 -5.57
CA LEU A 53 1.11 8.15 -6.63
C LEU A 53 -0.41 8.07 -6.57
N ASP A 54 -1.06 9.11 -7.11
CA ASP A 54 -2.51 9.30 -7.01
C ASP A 54 -3.32 8.11 -7.60
N GLU A 55 -2.72 7.39 -8.55
CA GLU A 55 -3.31 6.23 -9.25
C GLU A 55 -3.47 4.98 -8.36
N MET A 56 -2.87 4.96 -7.16
CA MET A 56 -2.92 3.77 -6.29
C MET A 56 -4.25 3.63 -5.52
N ASN A 57 -5.02 4.71 -5.39
CA ASN A 57 -6.24 4.74 -4.59
C ASN A 57 -7.26 3.69 -5.04
N GLU A 58 -7.50 3.59 -6.34
CA GLU A 58 -8.46 2.63 -6.90
C GLU A 58 -8.08 1.18 -6.56
N TRP A 59 -6.79 0.84 -6.65
CA TRP A 59 -6.31 -0.48 -6.30
C TRP A 59 -6.48 -0.77 -4.80
N ILE A 60 -6.17 0.19 -3.92
CA ILE A 60 -6.34 0.02 -2.47
C ILE A 60 -7.81 -0.21 -2.13
N TRP A 61 -8.72 0.59 -2.70
CA TRP A 61 -10.16 0.44 -2.48
C TRP A 61 -10.70 -0.87 -3.03
N SER A 62 -10.18 -1.37 -4.15
CA SER A 62 -10.55 -2.70 -4.67
C SER A 62 -10.15 -3.87 -3.74
N CYS A 63 -9.26 -3.62 -2.77
CA CYS A 63 -8.90 -4.58 -1.71
C CYS A 63 -9.79 -4.51 -0.46
N LEU A 64 -10.78 -3.60 -0.42
CA LEU A 64 -11.72 -3.48 0.70
C LEU A 64 -12.59 -4.74 0.78
N SER A 65 -12.75 -5.25 2.00
CA SER A 65 -13.52 -6.44 2.35
C SER A 65 -14.68 -6.05 3.28
N SER A 66 -15.46 -7.05 3.71
CA SER A 66 -16.56 -6.82 4.67
C SER A 66 -16.15 -6.11 5.97
N LYS A 67 -14.93 -6.35 6.48
CA LYS A 67 -14.38 -5.74 7.71
C LYS A 67 -12.89 -5.44 7.56
N GLY A 68 -12.55 -4.34 6.88
CA GLY A 68 -11.16 -3.92 6.62
C GLY A 68 -10.65 -4.33 5.25
N PHE A 69 -9.33 -4.32 5.05
CA PHE A 69 -8.70 -4.56 3.75
C PHE A 69 -7.98 -5.90 3.69
N ASN A 70 -7.83 -6.44 2.48
CA ASN A 70 -6.99 -7.59 2.16
C ASN A 70 -5.77 -7.16 1.32
N GLY A 71 -4.84 -8.08 1.08
CA GLY A 71 -3.62 -7.78 0.30
C GLY A 71 -3.86 -7.70 -1.22
N ASN A 72 -4.97 -8.26 -1.71
CA ASN A 72 -5.31 -8.33 -3.14
C ASN A 72 -6.85 -8.33 -3.30
N PRO A 73 -7.39 -7.71 -4.36
CA PRO A 73 -8.84 -7.71 -4.65
C PRO A 73 -9.48 -9.10 -4.77
N GLY A 74 -8.72 -10.12 -5.16
CA GLY A 74 -9.22 -11.49 -5.29
C GLY A 74 -9.56 -12.19 -3.95
N ARG A 75 -9.29 -11.56 -2.80
CA ARG A 75 -9.49 -12.14 -1.46
C ARG A 75 -10.54 -11.41 -0.61
N THR A 76 -11.41 -10.63 -1.23
CA THR A 76 -12.41 -9.77 -0.54
C THR A 76 -13.69 -10.50 -0.10
N GLN A 77 -13.79 -11.81 -0.36
CA GLN A 77 -14.96 -12.64 0.00
C GLN A 77 -15.10 -12.91 1.52
N GLY A 78 -14.12 -12.48 2.34
CA GLY A 78 -14.08 -12.73 3.79
C GLY A 78 -13.92 -11.45 4.63
N PRO A 79 -13.56 -11.57 5.93
CA PRO A 79 -13.12 -10.42 6.71
C PRO A 79 -11.77 -9.88 6.18
N GLY A 80 -11.47 -8.63 6.49
CA GLY A 80 -10.16 -8.05 6.18
C GLY A 80 -9.08 -8.62 7.09
N HIS A 81 -7.83 -8.51 6.64
CA HIS A 81 -6.66 -8.85 7.44
C HIS A 81 -6.16 -7.61 8.18
N ILE A 82 -5.85 -7.74 9.47
CA ILE A 82 -5.48 -6.58 10.32
C ILE A 82 -4.25 -5.83 9.79
N ALA A 83 -3.20 -6.55 9.38
CA ALA A 83 -1.99 -5.92 8.86
C ALA A 83 -2.25 -5.19 7.53
N MET A 84 -3.15 -5.72 6.69
CA MET A 84 -3.50 -5.12 5.40
C MET A 84 -4.38 -3.89 5.62
N THR A 85 -5.29 -3.95 6.58
CA THR A 85 -6.14 -2.83 7.01
C THR A 85 -5.30 -1.67 7.52
N TYR A 86 -4.36 -1.93 8.44
CA TYR A 86 -3.43 -0.90 8.92
C TYR A 86 -2.63 -0.28 7.76
N SER A 87 -2.10 -1.12 6.86
CA SER A 87 -1.31 -0.67 5.71
C SER A 87 -2.14 0.22 4.77
N ALA A 88 -3.35 -0.22 4.40
CA ALA A 88 -4.26 0.50 3.52
C ALA A 88 -4.64 1.88 4.07
N LEU A 89 -5.00 1.96 5.36
CA LEU A 89 -5.34 3.23 6.01
C LEU A 89 -4.19 4.22 5.98
N ASN A 90 -2.96 3.77 6.27
CA ASN A 90 -1.79 4.64 6.21
C ASN A 90 -1.50 5.13 4.79
N ILE A 91 -1.65 4.26 3.78
CA ILE A 91 -1.46 4.67 2.39
C ILE A 91 -2.49 5.74 2.02
N LEU A 92 -3.78 5.52 2.31
CA LEU A 92 -4.85 6.49 2.01
C LEU A 92 -4.59 7.84 2.68
N LEU A 93 -4.08 7.85 3.91
CA LEU A 93 -3.71 9.08 4.63
C LEU A 93 -2.52 9.80 3.97
N ILE A 94 -1.48 9.07 3.58
CA ILE A 94 -0.32 9.66 2.84
C ILE A 94 -0.79 10.25 1.52
N LEU A 95 -1.65 9.53 0.79
CA LEU A 95 -2.24 9.98 -0.47
C LEU A 95 -3.28 11.10 -0.29
N GLN A 96 -3.64 11.45 0.95
CA GLN A 96 -4.68 12.44 1.28
C GLN A 96 -6.04 12.11 0.65
N ASP A 97 -6.36 10.83 0.50
CA ASP A 97 -7.66 10.37 0.04
C ASP A 97 -8.71 10.49 1.17
N SER A 98 -9.98 10.64 0.78
CA SER A 98 -11.09 10.71 1.71
C SER A 98 -11.46 9.32 2.23
N LEU A 99 -11.41 9.13 3.55
CA LEU A 99 -11.84 7.89 4.21
C LEU A 99 -13.37 7.76 4.31
N LYS A 100 -14.14 8.45 3.44
CA LYS A 100 -15.62 8.50 3.51
C LYS A 100 -16.28 7.17 3.21
N GLN A 101 -15.62 6.31 2.44
CA GLN A 101 -16.13 4.98 2.07
C GLN A 101 -16.00 3.95 3.20
N LEU A 102 -15.26 4.27 4.27
CA LEU A 102 -15.14 3.40 5.44
C LEU A 102 -16.36 3.55 6.34
N ASP A 103 -17.14 2.47 6.47
CA ASP A 103 -18.18 2.38 7.47
C ASP A 103 -17.55 2.21 8.87
N LYS A 104 -17.42 3.33 9.58
CA LYS A 104 -16.83 3.39 10.92
C LYS A 104 -17.64 2.64 11.99
N LYS A 105 -18.89 2.25 11.71
CA LYS A 105 -19.76 1.55 12.67
C LYS A 105 -19.68 0.02 12.55
N THR A 106 -19.24 -0.47 11.40
CA THR A 106 -19.27 -1.91 11.06
C THR A 106 -17.88 -2.53 11.01
N LEU A 107 -16.84 -1.71 11.16
CA LEU A 107 -15.43 -2.09 11.36
C LEU A 107 -15.13 -2.51 12.80
#